data_AF-A0A845R400-F1
#
_entry.id   AF-A0A845R400-F1
#
_cell.length_a   1.000
_cell.length_b   1.000
_cell.length_c   1.000
_cell.angle_alpha   90.00
_cell.angle_beta   90.00
_cell.angle_gamma   90.00
#
_symmetry.space_group_name_H-M   'P 1'
#
loop_
_entity.id
_entity.type
_entity.pdbx_description
1 polymer ?
#
loop_
_entity_poly.entity_id
_entity_poly.type
_entity_poly.pdbx_seq_one_letter_code
_entity_poly.pdbx_strand_id
1 'polypeptide(L)'
;MKKLLALAVLSAALALTACAASEPKQAPDASAPQPPAASSSQTFGDPAPLRPEDFPEKPFYSQKEIEIMNAYQPPALTSYDEFQEQLDWDDTRGYLYPDTFAGAWVDRENWLLCMALTDCSAKVTAEYDKYFSRPDAVVYVQAEHSYNDLWDLKEEITASCDGWSRAGVDERNNVVSIGAATDEAIRHIREQYAGLPVEVYYQEYAILLT
;
A
#
# COMPACT_ATOMS: atom_id res chain seq x y z
N MET A 1 -8.24 15.84 47.28
CA MET A 1 -9.18 16.97 47.07
C MET A 1 -9.22 17.30 45.59
N LYS A 2 -10.43 17.27 45.02
CA LYS A 2 -10.78 17.51 43.61
C LYS A 2 -10.56 18.96 43.20
N LYS A 3 -10.00 19.22 42.00
CA LYS A 3 -10.39 20.31 41.06
C LYS A 3 -9.96 19.87 39.64
N LEU A 4 -10.87 19.32 38.82
CA LEU A 4 -11.82 19.97 37.90
C LEU A 4 -11.17 20.72 36.72
N LEU A 5 -11.26 20.05 35.56
CA LEU A 5 -11.48 20.51 34.19
C LEU A 5 -11.59 22.02 33.92
N ALA A 6 -10.96 22.45 32.81
CA ALA A 6 -11.56 23.45 31.92
C ALA A 6 -11.18 23.17 30.46
N LEU A 7 -12.19 22.74 29.72
CA LEU A 7 -12.29 22.63 28.27
C LEU A 7 -12.45 24.04 27.69
N ALA A 8 -11.72 24.40 26.62
CA ALA A 8 -11.97 25.63 25.87
C ALA A 8 -11.94 25.33 24.37
N VAL A 9 -13.12 25.03 23.83
CA VAL A 9 -13.44 25.10 22.40
C VAL A 9 -13.79 26.56 22.09
N LEU A 10 -13.10 27.17 21.15
CA LEU A 10 -13.49 28.48 20.62
C LEU A 10 -13.71 28.38 19.11
N SER A 11 -14.98 28.28 18.72
CA SER A 11 -15.46 28.52 17.37
C SER A 11 -15.52 30.02 17.10
N ALA A 12 -15.08 30.46 15.92
CA ALA A 12 -15.47 31.74 15.35
C ALA A 12 -15.59 31.60 13.83
N ALA A 13 -16.83 31.60 13.36
CA ALA A 13 -17.20 31.83 11.97
C ALA A 13 -17.27 33.34 11.70
N LEU A 14 -16.86 33.78 10.51
CA LEU A 14 -17.44 34.98 9.89
C LEU A 14 -17.37 34.87 8.36
N ALA A 15 -18.47 35.28 7.73
CA ALA A 15 -18.84 35.05 6.34
C ALA A 15 -18.85 36.33 5.50
N LEU A 16 -19.06 36.15 4.18
CA LEU A 16 -19.54 37.09 3.15
C LEU A 16 -18.50 38.15 2.70
N THR A 17 -18.33 38.51 1.42
CA THR A 17 -19.25 38.78 0.29
C THR A 17 -18.33 38.91 -0.96
N ALA A 18 -18.68 38.59 -2.21
CA ALA A 18 -19.53 39.42 -3.06
C ALA A 18 -19.81 38.78 -4.43
N CYS A 19 -21.03 38.99 -4.89
CA CYS A 19 -21.54 38.78 -6.24
C CYS A 19 -20.90 39.74 -7.25
N ALA A 20 -20.78 39.31 -8.50
CA ALA A 20 -20.76 40.20 -9.66
C ALA A 20 -21.64 39.61 -10.78
N ALA A 21 -22.64 40.40 -11.16
CA ALA A 21 -23.65 40.20 -12.21
C ALA A 21 -23.02 40.45 -13.60
N SER A 22 -23.18 39.56 -14.58
CA SER A 22 -24.08 39.60 -15.76
C SER A 22 -23.87 40.73 -16.79
N GLU A 23 -23.71 40.33 -18.08
CA GLU A 23 -24.38 40.82 -19.32
C GLU A 23 -23.48 40.60 -20.59
N PRO A 24 -23.97 40.71 -21.85
CA PRO A 24 -24.88 39.82 -22.56
C PRO A 24 -24.34 39.30 -23.93
N LYS A 25 -25.15 38.43 -24.55
CA LYS A 25 -24.98 37.72 -25.84
C LYS A 25 -24.41 38.54 -27.02
N GLN A 26 -23.52 37.89 -27.77
CA GLN A 26 -23.31 38.13 -29.20
C GLN A 26 -23.45 36.80 -29.95
N ALA A 27 -24.41 36.72 -30.88
CA ALA A 27 -24.58 35.58 -31.77
C ALA A 27 -23.57 35.65 -32.92
N PRO A 28 -23.08 34.50 -33.41
CA PRO A 28 -23.00 34.34 -34.85
C PRO A 28 -23.40 32.96 -35.36
N ASP A 29 -24.00 33.04 -36.56
CA ASP A 29 -24.04 32.08 -37.66
C ASP A 29 -24.64 30.68 -37.52
N ALA A 30 -25.73 30.51 -38.27
CA ALA A 30 -26.31 29.25 -38.66
C ALA A 30 -25.43 28.56 -39.70
N SER A 31 -24.60 27.61 -39.27
CA SER A 31 -24.06 26.52 -40.09
C SER A 31 -23.50 25.43 -39.17
N ALA A 32 -24.39 24.75 -38.44
CA ALA A 32 -24.02 23.54 -37.71
C ALA A 32 -24.04 22.35 -38.69
N PRO A 33 -22.94 21.59 -38.85
CA PRO A 33 -23.02 20.29 -39.51
C PRO A 33 -23.88 19.35 -38.64
N GLN A 34 -24.85 18.68 -39.26
CA GLN A 34 -25.65 17.65 -38.59
C GLN A 34 -24.73 16.58 -37.98
N PRO A 35 -25.00 16.07 -36.76
CA PRO A 35 -24.32 14.89 -36.26
C PRO A 35 -24.65 13.70 -37.18
N PRO A 36 -23.66 12.89 -37.59
CA PRO A 36 -23.94 11.69 -38.35
C PRO A 36 -24.85 10.76 -37.52
N ALA A 37 -25.83 10.18 -38.20
CA ALA A 37 -26.77 9.22 -37.65
C ALA A 37 -26.04 8.08 -36.93
N ALA A 38 -26.57 7.68 -35.78
CA ALA A 38 -26.12 6.51 -35.03
C ALA A 38 -26.14 5.28 -35.95
N SER A 39 -24.95 4.77 -36.28
CA SER A 39 -24.79 3.53 -37.03
C SER A 39 -24.29 2.44 -36.09
N SER A 40 -25.14 1.43 -35.94
CA SER A 40 -24.81 0.01 -35.69
C SER A 40 -23.94 -0.31 -34.47
N SER A 41 -24.63 -0.80 -33.44
CA SER A 41 -24.22 -1.86 -32.51
C SER A 41 -22.86 -2.50 -32.81
N GLN A 42 -21.80 -2.00 -32.15
CA GLN A 42 -20.61 -2.81 -31.94
C GLN A 42 -20.90 -3.71 -30.75
N THR A 43 -21.22 -4.97 -31.03
CA THR A 43 -21.09 -6.04 -30.06
C THR A 43 -19.64 -6.03 -29.61
N PHE A 44 -19.36 -5.56 -28.39
CA PHE A 44 -18.09 -5.84 -27.74
C PHE A 44 -18.02 -7.36 -27.62
N GLY A 45 -17.25 -7.99 -28.52
CA GLY A 45 -16.90 -9.39 -28.34
C GLY A 45 -16.17 -9.51 -27.01
N ASP A 46 -16.47 -10.57 -26.27
CA ASP A 46 -15.76 -10.92 -25.05
C ASP A 46 -14.24 -10.77 -25.31
N PRO A 47 -13.48 -10.13 -24.40
CA PRO A 47 -12.04 -10.05 -24.57
C PRO A 47 -11.51 -11.47 -24.74
N ALA A 48 -10.73 -11.68 -25.81
CA ALA A 48 -10.08 -12.96 -26.04
C ALA A 48 -9.33 -13.36 -24.76
N PRO A 49 -9.44 -14.62 -24.29
CA PRO A 49 -8.73 -15.05 -23.10
C PRO A 49 -7.25 -14.74 -23.29
N LEU A 50 -6.68 -14.00 -22.34
CA LEU A 50 -5.24 -13.71 -22.30
C LEU A 50 -4.50 -15.03 -22.39
N ARG A 51 -3.63 -15.17 -23.38
CA ARG A 51 -2.84 -16.39 -23.55
C ARG A 51 -1.79 -16.43 -22.43
N PRO A 52 -1.33 -17.61 -22.00
CA PRO A 52 -0.26 -17.72 -21.00
C PRO A 52 1.00 -16.89 -21.35
N GLU A 53 1.29 -16.71 -22.64
CA GLU A 53 2.37 -15.85 -23.15
C GLU A 53 2.12 -14.33 -23.06
N ASP A 54 0.90 -13.89 -22.74
CA ASP A 54 0.56 -12.48 -22.49
C ASP A 54 0.85 -12.06 -21.03
N PHE A 55 1.18 -13.03 -20.16
CA PHE A 55 1.69 -12.76 -18.81
C PHE A 55 3.22 -12.58 -18.90
N PRO A 56 3.79 -11.46 -18.46
CA PRO A 56 5.24 -11.36 -18.33
C PRO A 56 5.69 -12.48 -17.39
N GLU A 57 6.44 -13.45 -17.93
CA GLU A 57 7.18 -14.40 -17.12
C GLU A 57 7.90 -13.58 -16.03
N LYS A 58 7.72 -13.97 -14.76
CA LYS A 58 8.43 -13.35 -13.63
C LYS A 58 9.88 -13.08 -14.06
N PRO A 59 10.49 -11.93 -13.73
CA PRO A 59 11.85 -11.67 -14.18
C PRO A 59 12.75 -12.77 -13.63
N PHE A 60 13.17 -13.68 -14.51
CA PHE A 60 14.17 -14.68 -14.19
C PHE A 60 15.48 -13.91 -14.02
N TYR A 61 16.02 -13.91 -12.80
CA TYR A 61 17.34 -13.36 -12.56
C TYR A 61 18.34 -14.06 -13.49
N SER A 62 19.15 -13.29 -14.19
CA SER A 62 20.29 -13.82 -14.93
C SER A 62 21.24 -14.53 -13.96
N GLN A 63 22.02 -15.48 -14.47
CA GLN A 63 23.04 -16.18 -13.68
C GLN A 63 23.98 -15.21 -12.94
N LYS A 64 24.31 -14.09 -13.59
CA LYS A 64 25.13 -13.02 -13.00
C LYS A 64 24.44 -12.32 -11.83
N GLU A 65 23.13 -12.06 -11.93
CA GLU A 65 22.36 -11.48 -10.83
C GLU A 65 22.24 -12.44 -9.66
N ILE A 66 22.08 -13.75 -9.91
CA ILE A 66 22.07 -14.78 -8.87
C ILE A 66 23.42 -14.82 -8.14
N GLU A 67 24.53 -14.77 -8.87
CA GLU A 67 25.88 -14.74 -8.28
C GLU A 67 26.11 -13.51 -7.40
N ILE A 68 25.68 -12.32 -7.88
CA ILE A 68 25.75 -11.08 -7.10
C ILE A 68 24.87 -11.19 -5.86
N MET A 69 23.62 -11.63 -6.00
CA MET A 69 22.70 -11.80 -4.89
C MET A 69 23.28 -12.73 -3.82
N ASN A 70 23.79 -13.90 -4.21
CA ASN A 70 24.39 -14.85 -3.27
C ASN A 70 25.65 -14.31 -2.57
N ALA A 71 26.39 -13.40 -3.21
CA ALA A 71 27.59 -12.81 -2.63
C ALA A 71 27.28 -11.69 -1.63
N TYR A 72 26.24 -10.88 -1.87
CA TYR A 72 26.02 -9.63 -1.13
C TYR A 72 24.75 -9.61 -0.27
N GLN A 73 23.76 -10.43 -0.56
CA GLN A 73 22.54 -10.54 0.23
C GLN A 73 22.71 -11.17 1.64
N PRO A 74 23.65 -12.12 1.88
CA PRO A 74 23.69 -12.82 3.17
C PRO A 74 23.74 -11.94 4.41
N PRO A 75 24.54 -10.84 4.48
CA PRO A 75 24.54 -9.96 5.64
C PRO A 75 23.16 -9.39 5.98
N ALA A 76 22.40 -8.94 4.97
CA ALA A 76 21.05 -8.40 5.18
C ALA A 76 20.06 -9.46 5.67
N LEU A 77 20.14 -10.69 5.13
CA LEU A 77 19.31 -11.80 5.60
C LEU A 77 19.66 -12.20 7.03
N THR A 78 20.96 -12.32 7.34
CA THR A 78 21.42 -12.60 8.70
C THR A 78 20.94 -11.54 9.68
N SER A 79 21.01 -10.26 9.34
CA SER A 79 20.49 -9.19 10.20
C SER A 79 18.97 -9.30 10.42
N TYR A 80 18.22 -9.71 9.39
CA TYR A 80 16.77 -9.91 9.55
C TYR A 80 16.45 -11.11 10.45
N ASP A 81 17.18 -12.22 10.29
CA ASP A 81 17.05 -13.40 11.15
C ASP A 81 17.40 -13.05 12.61
N GLU A 82 18.51 -12.34 12.85
CA GLU A 82 18.93 -11.87 14.18
C GLU A 82 17.87 -10.99 14.85
N PHE A 83 17.19 -10.14 14.09
CA PHE A 83 16.08 -9.34 14.59
C PHE A 83 14.90 -10.22 14.99
N GLN A 84 14.46 -11.12 14.12
CA GLN A 84 13.31 -12.01 14.39
C GLN A 84 13.56 -12.96 15.57
N GLU A 85 14.78 -13.45 15.76
CA GLU A 85 15.15 -14.31 16.89
C GLU A 85 14.99 -13.63 18.26
N GLN A 86 14.99 -12.29 18.29
CA GLN A 86 14.83 -11.51 19.51
C GLN A 86 13.38 -11.06 19.76
N LEU A 87 12.45 -11.37 18.85
CA LEU A 87 11.04 -11.04 19.00
C LEU A 87 10.28 -12.17 19.67
N ASP A 88 9.34 -11.79 20.53
CA ASP A 88 8.38 -12.74 21.07
C ASP A 88 7.44 -13.23 19.96
N TRP A 89 7.03 -14.49 20.04
CA TRP A 89 6.07 -15.10 19.12
C TRP A 89 4.72 -15.29 19.80
N ASP A 90 3.66 -14.83 19.15
CA ASP A 90 2.27 -15.06 19.50
C ASP A 90 1.61 -16.01 18.49
N ASP A 91 0.90 -17.02 18.99
CA ASP A 91 0.27 -18.06 18.14
C ASP A 91 -0.81 -17.52 17.20
N THR A 92 -1.32 -16.31 17.44
CA THR A 92 -2.38 -15.69 16.63
C THR A 92 -1.86 -14.61 15.69
N ARG A 93 -0.87 -13.82 16.12
CA ARG A 93 -0.33 -12.67 15.38
C ARG A 93 1.05 -12.92 14.76
N GLY A 94 1.74 -13.99 15.14
CA GLY A 94 3.14 -14.22 14.79
C GLY A 94 4.06 -13.36 15.67
N TYR A 95 5.11 -12.80 15.07
CA TYR A 95 6.06 -11.96 15.80
C TYR A 95 5.41 -10.70 16.38
N LEU A 96 5.74 -10.39 17.64
CA LEU A 96 5.35 -9.17 18.32
C LEU A 96 6.39 -8.07 18.06
N TYR A 97 6.12 -7.24 17.05
CA TYR A 97 7.02 -6.18 16.66
C TYR A 97 6.93 -4.95 17.59
N PRO A 98 8.04 -4.24 17.84
CA PRO A 98 8.00 -2.95 18.52
C PRO A 98 7.12 -1.95 17.78
N ASP A 99 6.45 -1.05 18.51
CA ASP A 99 5.48 -0.09 17.93
C ASP A 99 6.06 0.82 16.84
N THR A 100 7.37 1.06 16.86
CA THR A 100 8.05 1.87 15.85
C THR A 100 8.37 1.10 14.57
N PHE A 101 8.26 -0.23 14.56
CA PHE A 101 8.57 -1.06 13.39
C PHE A 101 7.48 -0.90 12.33
N ALA A 102 7.89 -0.66 11.09
CA ALA A 102 7.00 -0.48 9.93
C ALA A 102 7.23 -1.50 8.81
N GLY A 103 8.20 -2.41 8.99
CA GLY A 103 8.53 -3.45 8.02
C GLY A 103 10.03 -3.55 7.73
N ALA A 104 10.41 -4.59 6.99
CA ALA A 104 11.77 -4.86 6.58
C ALA A 104 11.84 -5.49 5.18
N TRP A 105 12.82 -5.08 4.38
CA TRP A 105 13.07 -5.71 3.09
C TRP A 105 14.53 -5.60 2.69
N VAL A 106 14.98 -6.51 1.83
CA VAL A 106 16.30 -6.37 1.21
C VAL A 106 16.20 -5.41 0.03
N ASP A 107 17.00 -4.36 0.05
CA ASP A 107 17.16 -3.48 -1.11
C ASP A 107 17.91 -4.21 -2.23
N ARG A 108 17.40 -4.12 -3.46
CA ARG A 108 17.96 -4.87 -4.60
C ARG A 108 19.15 -4.16 -5.24
N GLU A 109 19.33 -2.87 -4.97
CA GLU A 109 20.45 -2.10 -5.52
C GLU A 109 21.69 -2.26 -4.64
N ASN A 110 21.53 -2.17 -3.32
CA ASN A 110 22.63 -2.14 -2.37
C ASN A 110 22.76 -3.42 -1.53
N TRP A 111 21.80 -4.34 -1.60
CA TRP A 111 21.77 -5.60 -0.83
C TRP A 111 21.82 -5.41 0.69
N LEU A 112 21.37 -4.25 1.16
CA LEU A 112 21.24 -3.92 2.58
C LEU A 112 19.82 -4.24 3.05
N LEU A 113 19.67 -4.50 4.36
CA LEU A 113 18.37 -4.60 5.00
C LEU A 113 17.82 -3.20 5.21
N CYS A 114 16.76 -2.84 4.50
CA CYS A 114 15.96 -1.68 4.84
C CYS A 114 15.06 -2.03 6.02
N MET A 115 15.24 -1.34 7.14
CA MET A 115 14.36 -1.39 8.31
C MET A 115 13.49 -0.12 8.31
N ALA A 116 12.21 -0.26 7.96
CA ALA A 116 11.28 0.85 8.00
C ALA A 116 10.82 1.10 9.44
N LEU A 117 10.86 2.36 9.86
CA LEU A 117 10.46 2.79 11.20
C LEU A 117 9.56 4.05 11.12
N THR A 118 8.60 4.16 12.03
CA THR A 118 7.80 5.39 12.20
C THR A 118 8.55 6.50 12.95
N ASP A 119 9.68 6.18 13.58
CA ASP A 119 10.61 7.14 14.18
C ASP A 119 12.05 6.73 13.87
N CYS A 120 12.70 7.46 12.96
CA CYS A 120 14.13 7.30 12.65
C CYS A 120 15.05 8.22 13.46
N SER A 121 14.63 8.68 14.65
CA SER A 121 15.51 9.44 15.53
C SER A 121 16.72 8.60 15.96
N ALA A 122 17.86 9.27 16.17
CA ALA A 122 19.11 8.61 16.56
C ALA A 122 18.98 7.75 17.83
N LYS A 123 18.03 8.09 18.72
CA LYS A 123 17.73 7.29 19.90
C LYS A 123 17.09 5.96 19.51
N VAL A 124 16.05 5.98 18.66
CA VAL A 124 15.35 4.76 18.24
C VAL A 124 16.26 3.89 17.39
N THR A 125 16.97 4.45 16.41
CA THR A 125 17.88 3.66 15.57
C THR A 125 19.00 3.02 16.40
N ALA A 126 19.53 3.69 17.42
CA ALA A 126 20.53 3.10 18.32
C ALA A 126 19.98 1.99 19.23
N GLU A 127 18.67 1.97 19.52
CA GLU A 127 18.03 0.82 20.17
C GLU A 127 17.91 -0.35 19.20
N TYR A 128 17.55 -0.10 17.94
CA TYR A 128 17.48 -1.15 16.92
C TYR A 128 18.84 -1.73 16.57
N ASP A 129 19.91 -0.91 16.55
CA ASP A 129 21.27 -1.38 16.28
C ASP A 129 21.73 -2.49 17.23
N LYS A 130 21.12 -2.61 18.42
CA LYS A 130 21.41 -3.66 19.39
C LYS A 130 20.91 -5.04 18.95
N TYR A 131 19.95 -5.10 18.02
CA TYR A 131 19.47 -6.36 17.47
C TYR A 131 20.47 -6.99 16.52
N PHE A 132 21.42 -6.23 15.97
CA PHE A 132 22.25 -6.65 14.86
C PHE A 132 23.71 -6.83 15.26
N SER A 133 24.32 -7.93 14.87
CA SER A 133 25.77 -8.11 14.96
C SER A 133 26.51 -7.23 13.93
N ARG A 134 25.82 -6.84 12.85
CA ARG A 134 26.32 -6.02 11.75
C ARG A 134 25.39 -4.84 11.44
N PRO A 135 25.40 -3.76 12.24
CA PRO A 135 24.58 -2.58 11.97
C PRO A 135 24.90 -1.91 10.62
N ASP A 136 26.09 -2.13 10.05
CA ASP A 136 26.48 -1.64 8.72
C ASP A 136 25.70 -2.29 7.56
N ALA A 137 25.07 -3.44 7.80
CA ALA A 137 24.22 -4.13 6.84
C ALA A 137 22.77 -3.62 6.83
N VAL A 138 22.44 -2.65 7.69
CA VAL A 138 21.08 -2.15 7.93
C VAL A 138 20.99 -0.67 7.58
N VAL A 139 19.90 -0.28 6.92
CA VAL A 139 19.56 1.12 6.65
C VAL A 139 18.16 1.40 7.18
N TYR A 140 18.01 2.50 7.92
CA TYR A 140 16.73 2.89 8.48
C TYR A 140 15.98 3.81 7.50
N VAL A 141 14.71 3.49 7.26
CA VAL A 141 13.84 4.23 6.33
C VAL A 141 12.64 4.75 7.11
N GLN A 142 12.31 6.03 6.95
CA GLN A 142 11.14 6.61 7.59
C GLN A 142 9.85 6.13 6.90
N ALA A 143 8.89 5.68 7.70
CA ALA A 143 7.54 5.29 7.29
C ALA A 143 6.48 6.12 8.02
N GLU A 144 5.26 6.14 7.49
CA GLU A 144 4.13 6.88 8.08
C GLU A 144 3.36 6.03 9.08
N HIS A 145 3.21 4.74 8.79
CA HIS A 145 2.41 3.78 9.57
C HIS A 145 3.27 2.66 10.12
N SER A 146 2.96 2.20 11.33
CA SER A 146 3.62 1.02 11.89
C SER A 146 3.07 -0.26 11.24
N TYR A 147 3.85 -1.34 11.32
CA TYR A 147 3.43 -2.66 10.84
C TYR A 147 2.19 -3.13 11.62
N ASN A 148 2.17 -2.87 12.93
CA ASN A 148 1.05 -3.24 13.80
C ASN A 148 -0.25 -2.54 13.38
N ASP A 149 -0.19 -1.23 13.06
CA ASP A 149 -1.36 -0.48 12.58
C ASP A 149 -1.86 -1.01 11.22
N LEU A 150 -0.94 -1.28 10.29
CA LEU A 150 -1.28 -1.85 8.98
C LEU A 150 -1.83 -3.27 9.10
N TRP A 151 -1.32 -4.06 10.02
CA TRP A 151 -1.84 -5.40 10.30
C TRP A 151 -3.26 -5.35 10.85
N ASP A 152 -3.53 -4.48 11.80
CA ASP A 152 -4.87 -4.31 12.38
C ASP A 152 -5.87 -3.83 11.31
N LEU A 153 -5.47 -2.89 10.45
CA LEU A 153 -6.28 -2.46 9.31
C LEU A 153 -6.54 -3.60 8.32
N LYS A 154 -5.54 -4.44 8.03
CA LYS A 154 -5.70 -5.63 7.19
C LYS A 154 -6.73 -6.59 7.79
N GLU A 155 -6.62 -6.90 9.08
CA GLU A 155 -7.59 -7.77 9.78
C GLU A 155 -9.00 -7.20 9.70
N GLU A 156 -9.17 -5.89 9.91
CA GLU A 156 -10.46 -5.21 9.77
C GLU A 156 -11.05 -5.40 8.37
N ILE A 157 -10.30 -5.09 7.31
CA ILE A 157 -10.78 -5.22 5.92
C ILE A 157 -11.19 -6.66 5.64
N THR A 158 -10.36 -7.64 6.03
CA THR A 158 -10.64 -9.06 5.77
C THR A 158 -11.83 -9.60 6.55
N ALA A 159 -12.19 -8.97 7.67
CA ALA A 159 -13.34 -9.32 8.49
C ALA A 159 -14.64 -8.62 8.04
N SER A 160 -14.54 -7.43 7.44
CA SER A 160 -15.72 -6.62 7.09
C SER A 160 -16.13 -6.67 5.63
N CYS A 161 -15.21 -7.02 4.73
CA CYS A 161 -15.46 -7.03 3.29
C CYS A 161 -15.42 -8.46 2.75
N ASP A 162 -16.38 -8.78 1.89
CA ASP A 162 -16.37 -10.02 1.10
C ASP A 162 -15.64 -9.80 -0.24
N GLY A 163 -15.23 -10.91 -0.88
CA GLY A 163 -14.71 -10.89 -2.25
C GLY A 163 -13.22 -10.55 -2.39
N TRP A 164 -12.49 -10.43 -1.28
CA TRP A 164 -11.02 -10.44 -1.30
C TRP A 164 -10.49 -11.87 -1.50
N SER A 165 -9.33 -11.99 -2.16
CA SER A 165 -8.65 -13.25 -2.47
C SER A 165 -7.29 -13.36 -1.79
N ARG A 166 -6.63 -12.22 -1.54
CA ARG A 166 -5.34 -12.14 -0.85
C ARG A 166 -5.27 -10.84 -0.07
N ALA A 167 -4.68 -10.88 1.11
CA ALA A 167 -4.40 -9.71 1.91
C ALA A 167 -3.01 -9.82 2.53
N GLY A 168 -2.30 -8.71 2.63
CA GLY A 168 -0.99 -8.65 3.28
C GLY A 168 -0.54 -7.21 3.51
N VAL A 169 0.48 -7.04 4.34
CA VAL A 169 1.15 -5.74 4.49
C VAL A 169 2.26 -5.67 3.44
N ASP A 170 2.23 -4.64 2.59
CA ASP A 170 3.36 -4.29 1.74
C ASP A 170 4.26 -3.33 2.50
N GLU A 171 5.22 -3.92 3.18
CA GLU A 171 6.18 -3.23 4.05
C GLU A 171 7.00 -2.18 3.30
N ARG A 172 7.33 -2.44 2.02
CA ARG A 172 8.12 -1.51 1.20
C ARG A 172 7.33 -0.27 0.83
N ASN A 173 6.06 -0.43 0.51
CA ASN A 173 5.17 0.68 0.14
C ASN A 173 4.43 1.27 1.34
N ASN A 174 4.57 0.68 2.53
CA ASN A 174 3.91 1.07 3.78
C ASN A 174 2.38 1.13 3.67
N VAL A 175 1.79 0.12 2.99
CA VAL A 175 0.34 0.00 2.75
C VAL A 175 -0.17 -1.41 3.03
N VAL A 176 -1.48 -1.56 3.20
CA VAL A 176 -2.19 -2.83 3.13
C VAL A 176 -2.50 -3.15 1.68
N SER A 177 -2.07 -4.30 1.20
CA SER A 177 -2.28 -4.79 -0.16
C SER A 177 -3.41 -5.82 -0.20
N ILE A 178 -4.50 -5.51 -0.90
CA ILE A 178 -5.69 -6.36 -1.02
C ILE A 178 -5.93 -6.76 -2.48
N GLY A 179 -5.84 -8.06 -2.76
CA GLY A 179 -6.25 -8.65 -4.02
C GLY A 179 -7.75 -9.00 -3.99
N ALA A 180 -8.48 -8.67 -5.05
CA ALA A 180 -9.88 -9.06 -5.21
C ALA A 180 -10.18 -9.47 -6.66
N ALA A 181 -11.16 -10.36 -6.83
CA ALA A 181 -11.46 -10.99 -8.12
C ALA A 181 -12.60 -10.33 -8.91
N THR A 182 -13.32 -9.37 -8.30
CA THR A 182 -14.46 -8.70 -8.95
C THR A 182 -14.33 -7.19 -8.85
N ASP A 183 -14.80 -6.49 -9.89
CA ASP A 183 -14.86 -5.03 -9.91
C ASP A 183 -15.72 -4.47 -8.78
N GLU A 184 -16.78 -5.19 -8.39
CA GLU A 184 -17.64 -4.80 -7.28
C GLU A 184 -16.90 -4.82 -5.94
N ALA A 185 -16.15 -5.89 -5.65
CA ALA A 185 -15.35 -5.97 -4.43
C ALA A 185 -14.24 -4.91 -4.42
N ILE A 186 -13.55 -4.73 -5.54
CA ILE A 186 -12.50 -3.70 -5.67
C ILE A 186 -13.08 -2.31 -5.39
N ARG A 187 -14.20 -1.97 -6.02
CA ARG A 187 -14.87 -0.68 -5.82
C ARG A 187 -15.32 -0.52 -4.36
N HIS A 188 -15.96 -1.52 -3.80
CA HIS A 188 -16.48 -1.47 -2.43
C HIS A 188 -15.36 -1.22 -1.41
N ILE A 189 -14.27 -1.98 -1.48
CA ILE A 189 -13.12 -1.83 -0.57
C ILE A 189 -12.49 -0.45 -0.73
N ARG A 190 -12.28 0.03 -1.97
CA ARG A 190 -11.72 1.36 -2.24
C ARG A 190 -12.59 2.49 -1.69
N GLU A 191 -13.90 2.38 -1.81
CA GLU A 191 -14.85 3.39 -1.32
C GLU A 191 -14.90 3.40 0.21
N GLN A 192 -14.97 2.22 0.85
CA GLN A 192 -15.05 2.10 2.30
C GLN A 192 -13.78 2.57 3.01
N TYR A 193 -12.61 2.28 2.44
CA TYR A 193 -11.31 2.58 3.02
C TYR A 193 -10.59 3.75 2.33
N ALA A 194 -11.35 4.64 1.69
CA ALA A 194 -10.82 5.81 1.02
C ALA A 194 -10.01 6.71 1.97
N GLY A 195 -8.77 7.01 1.61
CA GLY A 195 -7.87 7.86 2.41
C GLY A 195 -7.07 7.12 3.49
N LEU A 196 -7.24 5.80 3.61
CA LEU A 196 -6.36 4.94 4.40
C LEU A 196 -5.24 4.35 3.52
N PRO A 197 -4.14 3.85 4.10
CA PRO A 197 -3.02 3.27 3.37
C PRO A 197 -3.38 1.87 2.82
N VAL A 198 -4.28 1.82 1.85
CA VAL A 198 -4.80 0.58 1.24
C VAL A 198 -4.65 0.63 -0.27
N GLU A 199 -3.97 -0.37 -0.82
CA GLU A 199 -3.88 -0.60 -2.26
C GLU A 199 -4.70 -1.83 -2.63
N VAL A 200 -5.68 -1.63 -3.52
CA VAL A 200 -6.55 -2.71 -4.00
C VAL A 200 -6.25 -3.00 -5.46
N TYR A 201 -5.94 -4.26 -5.79
CA TYR A 201 -5.60 -4.70 -7.13
C TYR A 201 -6.47 -5.88 -7.59
N TYR A 202 -6.63 -5.99 -8.91
CA TYR A 202 -7.32 -7.12 -9.51
C TYR A 202 -6.44 -8.38 -9.43
N GLN A 203 -7.02 -9.49 -8.97
CA GLN A 203 -6.35 -10.77 -8.90
C GLN A 203 -7.27 -11.87 -9.42
N GLU A 204 -6.90 -12.47 -10.56
CA GLU A 204 -7.60 -13.64 -11.07
C GLU A 204 -7.28 -14.87 -10.20
N TYR A 205 -8.32 -15.64 -9.85
CA TYR A 205 -8.12 -16.99 -9.40
C TYR A 205 -7.61 -17.80 -10.59
N ALA A 206 -6.41 -18.38 -10.47
CA ALA A 206 -6.09 -19.55 -11.27
C ALA A 206 -7.04 -20.67 -10.81
N ILE A 207 -8.18 -20.80 -11.48
CA ILE A 207 -9.01 -22.00 -11.36
C ILE A 207 -8.13 -23.12 -11.89
N LEU A 208 -7.48 -23.85 -10.98
CA LEU A 208 -6.92 -25.16 -11.27
C LEU A 208 -8.12 -26.04 -11.67
N LEU A 209 -8.40 -26.10 -12.97
CA LEU A 209 -9.28 -27.09 -13.57
C LEU A 209 -8.63 -28.46 -13.30
N THR A 210 -9.10 -29.13 -12.25
CA THR A 210 -8.86 -30.57 -12.01
C THR A 210 -9.70 -31.42 -12.95
#